data_AF-A0A7R9H502-F1
#
_entry.id   AF-A0A7R9H502-F1
#
_cell.length_a   1.000
_cell.length_b   1.000
_cell.length_c   1.000
_cell.angle_alpha   90.00
_cell.angle_beta   90.00
_cell.angle_gamma   90.00
#
_symmetry.space_group_name_H-M   'P 1'
#
loop_
_entity.id
_entity.type
_entity.pdbx_description
1 polymer ?
#
loop_
_entity_poly.entity_id
_entity_poly.type
_entity_poly.pdbx_seq_one_letter_code
_entity_poly.pdbx_strand_id
1 'polypeptide(L)'
;MGSSGAGKTTLLNTLMFKSSPNVIVSGYTALNGFPVSSGTLSSLSAYVQQDDLFIGTLTVREHLVFQVELEEVSPHLRGWRVENHLGKTTPSSPDRDSNLDFPVLSSRAQHDKRALVRMDRHIPYRKRMQRVEQVIAELALSNCRYTTIGIPGRIKGLSGGEMKRLSFASEVLTDPPLMFCDEPTSGLDSFMAQNVVSVMKAMAKKGKTVVSTIHQPSSEVFSLFDKVLLMAEGCVAFLGSTDEACTFFKQLGAPCPRNYNPSDYFIELLAVIPTREDSCKQTIELICDNFKNSEIGLKIHHDTEPRTDLQSTASVRLPAACRHR
;
A
#
# COMPACT_ATOMS: atom_id res chain seq x y z
N MET A 1 -0.20 -1.36 -12.19
CA MET A 1 -1.17 -0.71 -13.11
C MET A 1 -1.98 -1.78 -13.83
N GLY A 2 -3.13 -1.42 -14.40
CA GLY A 2 -4.06 -2.37 -15.04
C GLY A 2 -5.48 -1.84 -15.02
N SER A 3 -6.34 -2.38 -15.88
CA SER A 3 -7.76 -2.04 -15.96
C SER A 3 -8.49 -2.25 -14.62
N SER A 4 -9.66 -1.64 -14.46
CA SER A 4 -10.53 -1.93 -13.32
C SER A 4 -10.85 -3.43 -13.30
N GLY A 5 -10.80 -4.05 -12.11
CA GLY A 5 -11.00 -5.50 -11.98
C GLY A 5 -9.77 -6.38 -12.28
N ALA A 6 -8.66 -5.83 -12.78
CA ALA A 6 -7.46 -6.61 -13.12
C ALA A 6 -6.74 -7.32 -11.94
N GLY A 7 -7.22 -7.17 -10.70
CA GLY A 7 -6.65 -7.82 -9.52
C GLY A 7 -5.54 -7.04 -8.81
N LYS A 8 -5.33 -5.75 -9.12
CA LYS A 8 -4.27 -4.90 -8.53
C LYS A 8 -4.31 -4.85 -6.99
N THR A 9 -5.44 -4.43 -6.43
CA THR A 9 -5.65 -4.31 -4.98
C THR A 9 -5.67 -5.69 -4.32
N THR A 10 -6.22 -6.71 -5.00
CA THR A 10 -6.18 -8.10 -4.54
C THR A 10 -4.74 -8.62 -4.42
N LEU A 11 -3.88 -8.34 -5.41
CA LEU A 11 -2.46 -8.69 -5.36
C LEU A 11 -1.76 -7.95 -4.21
N LEU A 12 -1.98 -6.64 -4.07
CA LEU A 12 -1.40 -5.83 -3.00
C LEU A 12 -1.78 -6.37 -1.60
N ASN A 13 -3.07 -6.68 -1.41
CA ASN A 13 -3.58 -7.27 -0.16
C ASN A 13 -3.02 -8.67 0.09
N THR A 14 -2.85 -9.47 -0.96
CA THR A 14 -2.28 -10.82 -0.87
C THR A 14 -0.81 -10.78 -0.48
N LEU A 15 -0.02 -9.90 -1.09
CA LEU A 15 1.38 -9.68 -0.71
C LEU A 15 1.49 -9.26 0.76
N MET A 16 0.51 -8.53 1.27
CA MET A 16 0.45 -8.06 2.65
C MET A 16 -0.17 -9.04 3.65
N PHE A 17 -0.54 -10.25 3.23
CA PHE A 17 -1.27 -11.22 4.06
C PHE A 17 -2.57 -10.66 4.64
N LYS A 18 -3.23 -9.75 3.90
CA LYS A 18 -4.51 -9.10 4.24
C LYS A 18 -5.68 -9.60 3.39
N SER A 19 -5.52 -10.72 2.68
CA SER A 19 -6.58 -11.28 1.83
C SER A 19 -7.80 -11.69 2.64
N SER A 20 -8.98 -11.47 2.06
CA SER A 20 -10.25 -11.96 2.62
C SER A 20 -10.21 -13.49 2.80
N PRO A 21 -10.91 -14.03 3.81
CA PRO A 21 -10.89 -15.47 4.10
C PRO A 21 -11.40 -16.36 2.96
N ASN A 22 -12.15 -15.79 2.01
CA ASN A 22 -12.67 -16.49 0.83
C ASN A 22 -11.65 -16.56 -0.33
N VAL A 23 -10.48 -15.95 -0.20
CA VAL A 23 -9.43 -15.95 -1.23
C VAL A 23 -8.44 -17.06 -0.93
N ILE A 24 -8.30 -18.00 -1.87
CA ILE A 24 -7.28 -19.04 -1.80
C ILE A 24 -5.96 -18.43 -2.28
N VAL A 25 -4.96 -18.38 -1.40
CA VAL A 25 -3.63 -17.90 -1.72
C VAL A 25 -2.69 -19.09 -1.89
N SER A 26 -1.96 -19.14 -2.99
CA SER A 26 -0.91 -20.13 -3.25
C SER A 26 0.39 -19.43 -3.63
N GLY A 27 1.52 -20.14 -3.50
CA GLY A 27 2.86 -19.58 -3.66
C GLY A 27 3.47 -19.09 -2.35
N TYR A 28 4.55 -18.31 -2.44
CA TYR A 28 5.24 -17.75 -1.28
C TYR A 28 5.64 -16.30 -1.55
N THR A 29 5.81 -15.54 -0.48
CA THR A 29 6.35 -14.18 -0.51
C THR A 29 7.74 -14.20 0.12
N ALA A 30 8.71 -13.56 -0.53
CA ALA A 30 10.07 -13.45 -0.02
C ALA A 30 10.54 -12.00 0.02
N LEU A 31 11.36 -11.65 1.02
CA LEU A 31 12.09 -10.39 1.08
C LEU A 31 13.59 -10.69 1.11
N ASN A 32 14.34 -10.05 0.21
CA ASN A 32 15.79 -10.28 0.02
C ASN A 32 16.14 -11.77 -0.18
N GLY A 33 15.28 -12.52 -0.86
CA GLY A 33 15.47 -13.96 -1.12
C GLY A 33 15.05 -14.88 0.04
N PHE A 34 14.56 -14.35 1.16
CA PHE A 34 14.10 -15.15 2.30
C PHE A 34 12.57 -15.15 2.39
N PRO A 35 11.90 -16.31 2.51
CA PRO A 35 10.47 -16.37 2.76
C PRO A 35 10.05 -15.58 4.00
N VAL A 36 8.95 -14.84 3.89
CA VAL A 36 8.45 -14.01 4.99
C VAL A 36 7.06 -14.43 5.44
N SER A 37 6.83 -14.34 6.75
CA SER A 37 5.51 -14.48 7.36
C SER A 37 4.81 -13.13 7.50
N SER A 38 3.49 -13.15 7.66
CA SER A 38 2.68 -11.95 7.93
C SER A 38 3.24 -11.07 9.06
N GLY A 39 3.68 -11.67 10.18
CA GLY A 39 4.25 -10.92 11.31
C GLY A 39 5.60 -10.27 11.00
N THR A 40 6.44 -10.90 10.16
CA THR A 40 7.72 -10.34 9.75
C THR A 40 7.52 -9.21 8.75
N LEU A 41 6.61 -9.40 7.79
CA LEU A 41 6.32 -8.39 6.79
C LEU A 41 5.71 -7.13 7.44
N SER A 42 4.70 -7.29 8.28
CA SER A 42 4.01 -6.18 8.96
C SER A 42 4.93 -5.37 9.89
N SER A 43 5.95 -5.98 10.48
CA SER A 43 6.94 -5.25 11.28
C SER A 43 8.02 -4.52 10.46
N LEU A 44 8.08 -4.77 9.16
CA LEU A 44 9.04 -4.16 8.23
C LEU A 44 8.37 -3.27 7.16
N SER A 45 7.03 -3.25 7.08
CA SER A 45 6.31 -2.54 6.04
C SER A 45 5.19 -1.64 6.56
N ALA A 46 5.05 -0.48 5.94
CA ALA A 46 3.89 0.38 6.11
C ALA A 46 2.86 0.19 5.00
N TYR A 47 1.60 0.50 5.31
CA TYR A 47 0.49 0.38 4.36
C TYR A 47 -0.35 1.65 4.35
N VAL A 48 -0.17 2.45 3.30
CA VAL A 48 -0.97 3.66 3.05
C VAL A 48 -2.27 3.23 2.37
N GLN A 49 -3.39 3.41 3.06
CA GLN A 49 -4.71 3.06 2.55
C GLN A 49 -5.21 4.10 1.54
N GLN A 50 -6.17 3.69 0.70
CA GLN A 50 -6.86 4.60 -0.22
C GLN A 50 -7.73 5.63 0.50
N ASP A 51 -8.42 5.22 1.58
CA ASP A 51 -9.25 6.11 2.40
C ASP A 51 -8.51 6.51 3.67
N ASP A 52 -8.44 7.81 3.92
CA ASP A 52 -7.73 8.35 5.06
C ASP A 52 -8.70 8.65 6.21
N LEU A 53 -8.48 8.00 7.36
CA LEU A 53 -9.29 8.24 8.56
C LEU A 53 -8.62 9.30 9.45
N PHE A 54 -8.91 10.57 9.21
CA PHE A 54 -8.38 11.67 10.03
C PHE A 54 -9.35 12.17 11.09
N ILE A 55 -8.80 12.59 12.23
CA ILE A 55 -9.51 13.41 13.21
C ILE A 55 -9.50 14.84 12.71
N GLY A 56 -10.57 15.25 12.01
CA GLY A 56 -10.65 16.53 11.31
C GLY A 56 -10.52 17.77 12.18
N THR A 57 -10.63 17.67 13.51
CA THR A 57 -10.46 18.78 14.46
C THR A 57 -9.02 19.02 14.87
N LEU A 58 -8.11 18.09 14.60
CA LEU A 58 -6.68 18.25 14.90
C LEU A 58 -5.97 19.03 13.79
N THR A 59 -4.87 19.69 14.14
CA THR A 59 -3.89 20.19 13.18
C THR A 59 -3.03 19.04 12.64
N VAL A 60 -2.38 19.26 11.48
CA VAL A 60 -1.39 18.34 10.91
C VAL A 60 -0.36 17.89 11.94
N ARG A 61 0.22 18.85 12.68
CA ARG A 61 1.24 18.55 13.69
C ARG A 61 0.66 17.77 14.86
N GLU A 62 -0.50 18.17 15.38
CA GLU A 62 -1.15 17.45 16.49
C GLU A 62 -1.51 16.02 16.09
N HIS A 63 -1.99 15.79 14.87
CA HIS A 63 -2.28 14.44 14.38
C HIS A 63 -1.02 13.56 14.38
N LEU A 64 0.11 14.07 13.87
CA LEU A 64 1.35 13.31 13.84
C LEU A 64 1.93 13.07 15.25
N VAL A 65 1.86 14.07 16.13
CA VAL A 65 2.25 13.89 17.54
C VAL A 65 1.39 12.81 18.19
N PHE A 66 0.07 12.85 17.96
CA PHE A 66 -0.87 11.88 18.50
C PHE A 66 -0.62 10.47 17.98
N GLN A 67 -0.32 10.30 16.69
CA GLN A 67 0.06 9.01 16.10
C GLN A 67 1.30 8.42 16.80
N VAL A 68 2.35 9.24 16.97
CA VAL A 68 3.59 8.82 17.64
C VAL A 68 3.35 8.44 19.11
N GLU A 69 2.43 9.10 19.80
CA GLU A 69 2.09 8.78 21.20
C GLU A 69 1.20 7.53 21.32
N LEU A 70 0.25 7.31 20.41
CA LEU A 70 -0.59 6.11 20.40
C LEU A 70 0.22 4.83 20.19
N GLU A 71 1.29 4.91 19.41
CA GLU A 71 2.21 3.80 19.20
C GLU A 71 2.89 3.34 20.51
N GLU A 72 2.94 4.17 21.57
CA GLU A 72 3.50 3.80 22.88
C GLU A 72 2.53 3.00 23.79
N VAL A 73 1.22 3.21 23.68
CA VAL A 73 0.28 2.88 24.79
C VAL A 73 -0.28 1.45 24.77
N SER A 74 -0.21 0.69 23.67
CA SER A 74 -1.08 -0.49 23.53
C SER A 74 -0.40 -1.88 23.60
N PRO A 75 -0.19 -2.42 24.83
CA PRO A 75 -0.26 -3.86 25.07
C PRO A 75 -1.59 -4.31 25.72
N HIS A 76 -2.35 -3.40 26.35
CA HIS A 76 -3.48 -3.76 27.24
C HIS A 76 -4.89 -3.59 26.64
N LEU A 77 -5.07 -2.79 25.58
CA LEU A 77 -6.37 -2.65 24.88
C LEU A 77 -6.57 -3.75 23.83
N ARG A 78 -6.31 -5.01 24.19
CA ARG A 78 -6.40 -6.18 23.29
C ARG A 78 -7.82 -6.72 23.04
N GLY A 79 -8.86 -6.05 23.53
CA GLY A 79 -10.24 -6.59 23.49
C GLY A 79 -11.37 -5.59 23.26
N TRP A 80 -11.08 -4.31 23.03
CA TRP A 80 -12.15 -3.32 22.83
C TRP A 80 -12.32 -2.99 21.36
N ARG A 81 -13.08 -3.82 20.65
CA ARG A 81 -13.82 -3.36 19.46
C ARG A 81 -15.12 -2.76 19.98
N VAL A 82 -15.26 -1.44 19.91
CA VAL A 82 -16.56 -0.80 20.09
C VAL A 82 -17.39 -1.16 18.87
N GLU A 83 -18.26 -2.17 19.01
CA GLU A 83 -19.35 -2.37 18.06
C GLU A 83 -20.29 -1.19 18.20
N ASN A 84 -20.29 -0.31 17.20
CA ASN A 84 -21.36 0.67 17.02
C ASN A 84 -22.65 -0.08 16.67
N HIS A 85 -23.33 -0.60 17.69
CA HIS A 85 -24.75 -0.91 17.58
C HIS A 85 -25.51 0.42 17.54
N LEU A 86 -25.75 0.92 16.33
CA LEU A 86 -26.81 1.88 16.06
C LEU A 86 -28.11 1.30 16.59
N GLY A 87 -28.56 1.86 17.71
CA GLY A 87 -29.72 1.42 18.45
C GLY A 87 -30.99 1.46 17.60
N LYS A 88 -31.73 0.35 17.66
CA LYS A 88 -33.19 0.36 17.69
C LYS A 88 -33.60 -0.59 18.81
N THR A 89 -34.06 -0.04 19.93
CA THR A 89 -35.25 -0.49 20.68
C THR A 89 -35.42 0.38 21.93
N THR A 90 -36.65 0.85 22.12
CA THR A 90 -37.16 1.64 23.24
C THR A 90 -37.12 0.88 24.58
N PRO A 91 -37.16 1.57 25.74
CA PRO A 91 -37.00 0.94 27.05
C PRO A 91 -38.34 0.44 27.62
N SER A 92 -38.34 -0.78 28.15
CA SER A 92 -39.31 -1.24 29.14
C SER A 92 -38.57 -1.99 30.25
N SER A 93 -39.11 -1.83 31.46
CA SER A 93 -38.62 -2.07 32.83
C SER A 93 -38.08 -3.46 33.19
N PRO A 94 -37.42 -3.59 34.36
CA PRO A 94 -36.50 -4.69 34.67
C PRO A 94 -37.17 -5.80 35.48
N ASP A 95 -36.84 -7.05 35.17
CA ASP A 95 -37.02 -8.16 36.10
C ASP A 95 -35.70 -8.90 36.31
N ARG A 96 -35.42 -9.10 37.59
CA ARG A 96 -34.36 -9.95 38.12
C ARG A 96 -34.78 -11.39 37.89
N ASP A 97 -33.91 -12.21 37.31
CA ASP A 97 -33.68 -13.53 37.85
C ASP A 97 -32.36 -14.13 37.37
N SER A 98 -31.83 -14.91 38.28
CA SER A 98 -30.60 -15.70 38.34
C SER A 98 -30.28 -16.58 37.13
N ASN A 99 -28.98 -16.89 37.00
CA ASN A 99 -28.28 -17.79 36.06
C ASN A 99 -27.81 -17.16 34.74
N LEU A 100 -26.68 -16.44 34.79
CA LEU A 100 -25.83 -16.26 33.62
C LEU A 100 -24.93 -17.49 33.45
N ASP A 101 -25.42 -18.46 32.69
CA ASP A 101 -24.55 -19.33 31.93
C ASP A 101 -23.74 -18.46 30.95
N PHE A 102 -22.44 -18.34 31.20
CA PHE A 102 -21.52 -17.72 30.26
C PHE A 102 -21.47 -18.57 28.98
N PRO A 103 -21.77 -18.02 27.79
CA PRO A 103 -21.47 -18.71 26.56
C PRO A 103 -19.94 -18.82 26.47
N VAL A 104 -19.44 -20.04 26.48
CA VAL A 104 -18.06 -20.36 26.08
C VAL A 104 -17.92 -19.95 24.62
N LEU A 105 -17.53 -18.69 24.39
CA LEU A 105 -17.19 -18.19 23.08
C LEU A 105 -15.94 -18.95 22.62
N SER A 106 -16.17 -19.80 21.63
CA SER A 106 -15.14 -20.58 20.96
C SER A 106 -13.96 -19.69 20.55
N SER A 107 -12.77 -20.17 20.87
CA SER A 107 -11.44 -19.61 20.63
C SER A 107 -11.11 -19.44 19.15
N ARG A 108 -11.79 -18.52 18.44
CA ARG A 108 -11.50 -18.21 17.02
C ARG A 108 -11.37 -16.73 16.66
N ALA A 109 -11.46 -15.81 17.62
CA ALA A 109 -11.14 -14.39 17.41
C ALA A 109 -9.64 -14.08 17.59
N GLN A 110 -8.77 -14.89 16.99
CA GLN A 110 -7.32 -14.85 17.25
C GLN A 110 -6.49 -14.59 15.99
N HIS A 111 -6.93 -13.71 15.09
CA HIS A 111 -6.19 -13.41 13.85
C HIS A 111 -6.21 -11.93 13.43
N ASP A 112 -6.22 -10.99 14.38
CA ASP A 112 -5.89 -9.59 14.06
C ASP A 112 -4.83 -9.03 15.02
N LYS A 113 -3.68 -9.73 15.10
CA LYS A 113 -2.45 -9.12 15.61
C LYS A 113 -1.91 -8.21 14.52
N ARG A 114 -2.48 -7.00 14.38
CA ARG A 114 -1.87 -5.87 13.68
C ARG A 114 -0.56 -5.52 14.39
N ALA A 115 0.52 -6.25 14.07
CA ALA A 115 1.89 -5.82 14.32
C ALA A 115 2.22 -4.76 13.27
N LEU A 116 1.51 -3.61 13.32
CA LEU A 116 1.92 -2.41 12.60
C LEU A 116 3.35 -2.09 13.04
N VAL A 117 4.17 -1.58 12.13
CA VAL A 117 5.45 -0.95 12.49
C VAL A 117 5.13 0.13 13.52
N ARG A 118 5.56 -0.07 14.76
CA ARG A 118 5.39 0.91 15.86
C ARG A 118 6.76 1.46 16.19
N MET A 119 6.83 2.76 16.49
CA MET A 119 8.05 3.36 17.02
C MET A 119 8.49 2.62 18.29
N ASP A 120 9.80 2.38 18.40
CA ASP A 120 10.39 1.76 19.57
C ASP A 120 10.11 2.61 20.82
N ARG A 121 9.56 1.95 21.85
CA ARG A 121 9.15 2.54 23.14
C ARG A 121 10.32 3.21 23.88
N HIS A 122 11.56 2.86 23.53
CA HIS A 122 12.76 3.45 24.15
C HIS A 122 13.22 4.77 23.51
N ILE A 123 12.51 5.28 22.50
CA ILE A 123 12.87 6.56 21.88
C ILE A 123 12.40 7.72 22.78
N PRO A 124 13.32 8.55 23.32
CA PRO A 124 12.95 9.66 24.18
C PRO A 124 12.05 10.66 23.45
N TYR A 125 11.12 11.28 24.18
CA TYR A 125 10.13 12.24 23.64
C TYR A 125 10.75 13.29 22.70
N ARG A 126 11.93 13.82 23.07
CA ARG A 126 12.64 14.81 22.24
C ARG A 126 13.01 14.26 20.84
N LYS A 127 13.48 13.01 20.74
CA LYS A 127 13.79 12.37 19.46
C LYS A 127 12.52 12.08 18.66
N ARG A 128 11.44 11.69 19.33
CA ARG A 128 10.12 11.51 18.71
C ARG A 128 9.59 12.81 18.09
N MET A 129 9.63 13.91 18.83
CA MET A 129 9.25 15.23 18.30
C MET A 129 10.16 15.67 17.15
N GLN A 130 11.47 15.41 17.25
CA GLN A 130 12.39 15.67 16.15
C GLN A 130 12.02 14.87 14.89
N ARG A 131 11.61 13.61 15.05
CA ARG A 131 11.14 12.78 13.93
C ARG A 131 9.85 13.33 13.31
N VAL A 132 8.89 13.79 14.13
CA VAL A 132 7.66 14.45 13.62
C VAL A 132 8.00 15.65 12.76
N GLU A 133 8.88 16.55 13.25
CA GLU A 133 9.28 17.74 12.49
C GLU A 133 10.06 17.37 11.22
N GLN A 134 10.89 16.31 11.26
CA GLN A 134 11.56 15.78 10.08
C GLN A 134 10.55 15.29 9.04
N VAL A 135 9.54 14.51 9.43
CA VAL A 135 8.54 13.98 8.50
C VAL A 135 7.69 15.10 7.89
N ILE A 136 7.32 16.12 8.67
CA ILE A 136 6.62 17.31 8.17
C ILE A 136 7.45 18.04 7.09
N ALA A 137 8.77 18.13 7.28
CA ALA A 137 9.67 18.72 6.30
C ALA A 137 9.81 17.82 5.05
N GLU A 138 10.03 16.52 5.23
CA GLU A 138 10.22 15.56 4.14
C GLU A 138 9.03 15.44 3.20
N LEU A 139 7.82 15.61 3.72
CA LEU A 139 6.56 15.50 2.96
C LEU A 139 5.99 16.86 2.55
N ALA A 140 6.80 17.92 2.63
CA ALA A 140 6.40 19.28 2.26
C ALA A 140 5.08 19.75 2.92
N LEU A 141 4.89 19.41 4.20
CA LEU A 141 3.73 19.80 5.02
C LEU A 141 4.05 21.00 5.92
N SER A 142 5.22 21.63 5.77
CA SER A 142 5.68 22.71 6.64
C SER A 142 4.74 23.91 6.65
N ASN A 143 4.17 24.26 5.49
CA ASN A 143 3.27 25.40 5.34
C ASN A 143 1.90 25.17 6.01
N CYS A 144 1.47 23.91 6.12
CA CYS A 144 0.16 23.55 6.67
C CYS A 144 0.24 22.83 8.02
N ARG A 145 1.41 22.84 8.68
CA ARG A 145 1.66 22.12 9.95
C ARG A 145 0.70 22.50 11.09
N TYR A 146 0.23 23.75 11.12
CA TYR A 146 -0.71 24.27 12.13
C TYR A 146 -2.12 24.43 11.58
N THR A 147 -2.37 23.99 10.35
CA THR A 147 -3.69 24.02 9.73
C THR A 147 -4.49 22.82 10.22
N THR A 148 -5.75 23.05 10.56
CA THR A 148 -6.71 22.01 10.91
C THR A 148 -6.98 21.11 9.71
N ILE A 149 -7.04 19.79 9.93
CA ILE A 149 -7.23 18.81 8.85
C ILE A 149 -8.56 19.04 8.12
N GLY A 150 -9.60 19.40 8.86
CA GLY A 150 -10.93 19.67 8.34
C GLY A 150 -11.80 18.43 8.29
N ILE A 151 -13.11 18.66 8.23
CA ILE A 151 -14.13 17.61 8.07
C ILE A 151 -14.83 17.91 6.75
N PRO A 152 -14.80 16.98 5.77
CA PRO A 152 -15.45 17.18 4.47
C PRO A 152 -16.90 17.66 4.63
N GLY A 153 -17.24 18.78 3.98
CA GLY A 153 -18.59 19.36 4.01
C GLY A 153 -18.97 20.09 5.31
N ARG A 154 -18.12 20.14 6.34
CA ARG A 154 -18.39 20.85 7.60
C ARG A 154 -17.35 21.90 7.96
N ILE A 155 -16.08 21.51 7.98
CA ILE A 155 -14.96 22.37 8.37
C ILE A 155 -13.95 22.36 7.24
N LYS A 156 -13.70 23.52 6.64
CA LYS A 156 -12.64 23.69 5.64
C LYS A 156 -11.28 23.42 6.32
N GLY A 157 -10.46 22.58 5.71
CA GLY A 157 -9.13 22.27 6.20
C GLY A 157 -8.14 22.11 5.06
N LEU A 158 -7.38 21.01 5.08
CA LEU A 158 -6.34 20.72 4.09
C LEU A 158 -6.91 20.49 2.70
N SER A 159 -6.09 20.79 1.68
CA SER A 159 -6.36 20.34 0.32
C SER A 159 -6.23 18.81 0.19
N GLY A 160 -6.82 18.21 -0.84
CA GLY A 160 -6.77 16.75 -1.05
C GLY A 160 -5.33 16.21 -1.13
N GLY A 161 -4.44 16.91 -1.84
CA GLY A 161 -3.03 16.48 -1.92
C GLY A 161 -2.26 16.67 -0.62
N GLU A 162 -2.56 17.69 0.20
CA GLU A 162 -1.98 17.82 1.54
C GLU A 162 -2.49 16.73 2.48
N MET A 163 -3.78 16.41 2.40
CA MET A 163 -4.41 15.31 3.14
C MET A 163 -3.76 13.96 2.78
N LYS A 164 -3.50 13.72 1.49
CA LYS A 164 -2.75 12.53 1.06
C LYS A 164 -1.33 12.52 1.60
N ARG A 165 -0.59 13.63 1.50
CA ARG A 165 0.76 13.72 2.09
C ARG A 165 0.76 13.52 3.61
N LEU A 166 -0.30 13.94 4.32
CA LEU A 166 -0.47 13.64 5.75
C LEU A 166 -0.70 12.14 6.01
N SER A 167 -1.42 11.44 5.13
CA SER A 167 -1.61 9.99 5.24
C SER A 167 -0.28 9.25 5.13
N PHE A 168 0.52 9.63 4.13
CA PHE A 168 1.91 9.19 4.03
C PHE A 168 2.71 9.54 5.27
N ALA A 169 2.55 10.75 5.82
CA ALA A 169 3.28 11.19 7.00
C ALA A 169 3.08 10.26 8.19
N SER A 170 1.84 9.90 8.48
CA SER A 170 1.51 8.99 9.57
C SER A 170 2.22 7.64 9.44
N GLU A 171 2.29 7.09 8.23
CA GLU A 171 2.95 5.80 7.97
C GLU A 171 4.49 5.89 7.93
N VAL A 172 5.04 7.06 7.58
CA VAL A 172 6.49 7.28 7.46
C VAL A 172 7.16 7.56 8.80
N LEU A 173 6.38 7.92 9.82
CA LEU A 173 6.87 8.18 11.18
C LEU A 173 7.82 7.07 11.66
N THR A 174 7.44 5.82 11.48
CA THR A 174 8.17 4.62 11.93
C THR A 174 9.40 4.26 11.08
N ASP A 175 9.69 5.06 10.06
CA ASP A 175 10.78 4.87 9.08
C ASP A 175 10.85 3.48 8.44
N PRO A 176 9.73 2.97 7.89
CA PRO A 176 9.67 1.63 7.34
C PRO A 176 10.56 1.52 6.07
N PRO A 177 11.33 0.43 5.91
CA PRO A 177 12.13 0.20 4.70
C PRO A 177 11.27 -0.20 3.49
N LEU A 178 10.07 -0.75 3.72
CA LEU A 178 9.12 -1.17 2.68
C LEU A 178 7.79 -0.44 2.86
N MET A 179 7.22 0.08 1.78
CA MET A 179 5.94 0.80 1.81
C MET A 179 5.02 0.29 0.71
N PHE A 180 3.77 0.01 1.07
CA PHE A 180 2.70 -0.35 0.15
C PHE A 180 1.67 0.77 0.13
N CYS A 181 1.31 1.27 -1.05
CA CYS A 181 0.44 2.43 -1.21
C CYS A 181 -0.69 2.10 -2.18
N ASP A 182 -1.92 2.06 -1.69
CA ASP A 182 -3.08 1.72 -2.50
C ASP A 182 -3.73 2.99 -3.09
N GLU A 183 -3.64 3.15 -4.40
CA GLU A 183 -4.17 4.28 -5.18
C GLU A 183 -3.90 5.67 -4.56
N PRO A 184 -2.64 6.02 -4.26
CA PRO A 184 -2.32 7.24 -3.51
C PRO A 184 -2.59 8.54 -4.28
N THR A 185 -2.78 8.45 -5.59
CA THR A 185 -3.11 9.58 -6.47
C THR A 185 -4.61 9.68 -6.76
N SER A 186 -5.44 8.80 -6.20
CA SER A 186 -6.88 8.80 -6.43
C SER A 186 -7.52 10.07 -5.86
N GLY A 187 -8.41 10.69 -6.64
CA GLY A 187 -9.08 11.94 -6.27
C GLY A 187 -8.21 13.19 -6.31
N LEU A 188 -6.99 13.11 -6.85
CA LEU A 188 -6.10 14.26 -7.04
C LEU A 188 -6.06 14.70 -8.51
N ASP A 189 -5.80 15.98 -8.74
CA ASP A 189 -5.42 16.46 -10.07
C ASP A 189 -4.00 15.99 -10.46
N SER A 190 -3.63 16.16 -11.73
CA SER A 190 -2.34 15.72 -12.28
C SER A 190 -1.15 16.36 -11.58
N PHE A 191 -1.25 17.64 -11.20
CA PHE A 191 -0.17 18.37 -10.53
C PHE A 191 0.04 17.90 -9.08
N MET A 192 -1.04 17.73 -8.33
CA MET A 192 -1.01 17.19 -6.97
C MET A 192 -0.54 15.73 -6.96
N ALA A 193 -0.99 14.92 -7.92
CA ALA A 193 -0.54 13.53 -8.08
C ALA A 193 0.97 13.45 -8.34
N GLN A 194 1.51 14.29 -9.22
CA GLN A 194 2.94 14.37 -9.49
C GLN A 194 3.76 14.74 -8.25
N ASN A 195 3.25 15.66 -7.43
CA ASN A 195 3.90 16.01 -6.16
C ASN A 195 3.96 14.82 -5.20
N VAL A 196 2.87 14.06 -5.06
CA VAL A 196 2.82 12.85 -4.22
C VAL A 196 3.80 11.79 -4.73
N VAL A 197 3.80 11.51 -6.03
CA VAL A 197 4.71 10.51 -6.63
C VAL A 197 6.18 10.96 -6.55
N SER A 198 6.45 12.25 -6.68
CA SER A 198 7.81 12.80 -6.51
C SER A 198 8.35 12.59 -5.10
N VAL A 199 7.49 12.73 -4.10
CA VAL A 199 7.83 12.41 -2.70
C VAL A 199 8.14 10.91 -2.55
N MET A 200 7.27 10.03 -3.07
CA MET A 200 7.52 8.58 -3.05
C MET A 200 8.84 8.21 -3.76
N LYS A 201 9.16 8.88 -4.87
CA LYS A 201 10.43 8.73 -5.58
C LYS A 201 11.62 9.18 -4.73
N ALA A 202 11.50 10.30 -4.02
CA ALA A 202 12.56 10.77 -3.11
C ALA A 202 12.79 9.77 -1.97
N MET A 203 11.73 9.15 -1.45
CA MET A 203 11.82 8.09 -0.45
C MET A 203 12.53 6.85 -1.00
N ALA A 204 12.21 6.45 -2.23
CA ALA A 204 12.89 5.35 -2.91
C ALA A 204 14.39 5.62 -3.10
N LYS A 205 14.76 6.85 -3.49
CA LYS A 205 16.16 7.28 -3.60
C LYS A 205 16.93 7.23 -2.26
N LYS A 206 16.24 7.34 -1.12
CA LYS A 206 16.83 7.16 0.21
C LYS A 206 17.02 5.68 0.61
N GLY A 207 16.75 4.73 -0.29
CA GLY A 207 16.94 3.30 -0.06
C GLY A 207 15.68 2.56 0.43
N LYS A 208 14.51 3.19 0.36
CA LYS A 208 13.23 2.52 0.66
C LYS A 208 12.69 1.81 -0.59
N THR A 209 11.94 0.73 -0.38
CA THR A 209 11.17 0.09 -1.44
C THR A 209 9.73 0.55 -1.35
N VAL A 210 9.20 1.15 -2.41
CA VAL A 210 7.82 1.63 -2.47
C VAL A 210 7.08 0.88 -3.56
N VAL A 211 5.98 0.22 -3.19
CA VAL A 211 5.09 -0.50 -4.10
C VAL A 211 3.76 0.23 -4.09
N SER A 212 3.22 0.56 -5.27
CA SER A 212 1.95 1.27 -5.35
C SER A 212 1.08 0.83 -6.50
N THR A 213 -0.23 0.79 -6.23
CA THR A 213 -1.26 0.69 -7.27
C THR A 213 -1.60 2.10 -7.74
N ILE A 214 -1.54 2.33 -9.06
CA ILE A 214 -1.91 3.62 -9.65
C ILE A 214 -2.85 3.34 -10.81
N HIS A 215 -3.95 4.09 -10.84
CA HIS A 215 -4.96 4.06 -11.90
C HIS A 215 -4.69 5.23 -12.85
N GLN A 216 -4.45 4.93 -14.14
CA GLN A 216 -4.31 5.92 -15.23
C GLN A 216 -3.46 7.17 -14.89
N PRO A 217 -2.14 7.02 -14.69
CA PRO A 217 -1.25 8.16 -14.44
C PRO A 217 -1.10 9.03 -15.68
N SER A 218 -0.80 10.32 -15.48
CA SER A 218 -0.34 11.19 -16.56
C SER A 218 1.03 10.71 -17.10
N SER A 219 1.38 11.09 -18.32
CA SER A 219 2.68 10.74 -18.92
C SER A 219 3.88 11.21 -18.09
N GLU A 220 3.75 12.36 -17.42
CA GLU A 220 4.78 12.87 -16.51
C GLU A 220 4.96 11.97 -15.29
N VAL A 221 3.85 11.54 -14.66
CA VAL A 221 3.88 10.61 -13.53
C VAL A 221 4.41 9.25 -13.95
N PHE A 222 4.00 8.76 -15.13
CA PHE A 222 4.47 7.50 -15.68
C PHE A 222 5.99 7.46 -15.83
N SER A 223 6.58 8.57 -16.27
CA SER A 223 8.03 8.71 -16.46
C SER A 223 8.83 8.70 -15.15
N LEU A 224 8.19 8.84 -13.99
CA LEU A 224 8.86 8.81 -12.69
C LEU A 224 9.08 7.39 -12.15
N PHE A 225 8.39 6.38 -12.68
CA PHE A 225 8.46 5.02 -12.17
C PHE A 225 9.78 4.32 -12.51
N ASP A 226 10.38 3.67 -11.51
CA ASP A 226 11.55 2.80 -11.75
C ASP A 226 11.16 1.51 -12.45
N LYS A 227 10.01 0.94 -12.05
CA LYS A 227 9.43 -0.28 -12.62
C LYS A 227 7.92 -0.16 -12.68
N VAL A 228 7.33 -0.77 -13.70
CA VAL A 228 5.89 -0.86 -13.94
C VAL A 228 5.50 -2.32 -14.00
N LEU A 229 4.50 -2.68 -13.20
CA LEU A 229 3.77 -3.94 -13.28
C LEU A 229 2.44 -3.69 -13.99
N LEU A 230 2.20 -4.35 -15.12
CA LEU A 230 0.92 -4.33 -15.83
C LEU A 230 0.17 -5.63 -15.56
N MET A 231 -1.08 -5.50 -15.12
CA MET A 231 -1.96 -6.65 -14.86
C MET A 231 -3.22 -6.56 -15.70
N ALA A 232 -3.72 -7.73 -16.10
CA ALA A 232 -4.97 -7.91 -16.84
C ALA A 232 -5.60 -9.24 -16.44
N GLU A 233 -6.89 -9.26 -16.09
CA GLU A 233 -7.62 -10.50 -15.71
C GLU A 233 -6.88 -11.37 -14.66
N GLY A 234 -6.22 -10.72 -13.67
CA GLY A 234 -5.46 -11.42 -12.63
C GLY A 234 -4.09 -11.97 -13.08
N CYS A 235 -3.74 -11.84 -14.35
CA CYS A 235 -2.45 -12.24 -14.92
C CYS A 235 -1.48 -11.06 -14.98
N VAL A 236 -0.17 -11.37 -14.96
CA VAL A 236 0.90 -10.39 -15.18
C VAL A 236 1.18 -10.29 -16.67
N ALA A 237 0.82 -9.15 -17.27
CA ALA A 237 1.06 -8.88 -18.68
C ALA A 237 2.50 -8.38 -18.92
N PHE A 238 3.08 -7.64 -17.97
CA PHE A 238 4.45 -7.14 -18.06
C PHE A 238 4.97 -6.70 -16.68
N LEU A 239 6.28 -6.88 -16.44
CA LEU A 239 7.00 -6.31 -15.31
C LEU A 239 8.41 -5.89 -15.75
N GLY A 240 8.74 -4.61 -15.62
CA GLY A 240 10.03 -4.06 -16.03
C GLY A 240 10.08 -2.55 -15.93
N SER A 241 11.09 -1.90 -16.48
CA SER A 241 11.15 -0.44 -16.62
C SER A 241 10.13 0.09 -17.65
N THR A 242 9.89 1.39 -17.64
CA THR A 242 8.99 2.06 -18.60
C THR A 242 9.48 1.93 -20.04
N ASP A 243 10.79 1.96 -20.27
CA ASP A 243 11.40 1.86 -21.59
C ASP A 243 11.37 0.42 -22.13
N GLU A 244 11.59 -0.56 -21.24
CA GLU A 244 11.42 -1.98 -21.56
C GLU A 244 9.96 -2.29 -21.92
N ALA A 245 8.99 -1.67 -21.24
CA ALA A 245 7.57 -1.84 -21.58
C ALA A 245 7.30 -1.38 -23.02
N CYS A 246 7.75 -0.17 -23.38
CA CYS A 246 7.61 0.36 -24.74
C CYS A 246 8.24 -0.56 -25.80
N THR A 247 9.40 -1.14 -25.49
CA THR A 247 10.10 -2.06 -26.39
C THR A 247 9.35 -3.38 -26.55
N PHE A 248 8.85 -3.94 -25.46
CA PHE A 248 8.08 -5.19 -25.43
C PHE A 248 6.79 -5.09 -26.26
N PHE A 249 5.97 -4.06 -26.05
CA PHE A 249 4.73 -3.88 -26.83
C PHE A 249 5.00 -3.56 -28.30
N LYS A 250 6.11 -2.88 -28.61
CA LYS A 250 6.54 -2.68 -30.00
C LYS A 250 6.89 -4.01 -30.70
N GLN A 251 7.54 -4.95 -30.01
CA GLN A 251 7.86 -6.28 -30.56
C GLN A 251 6.60 -7.13 -30.77
N LEU A 252 5.58 -6.95 -29.94
CA LEU A 252 4.27 -7.59 -30.09
C LEU A 252 3.40 -7.00 -31.23
N GLY A 253 3.92 -6.02 -31.97
CA GLY A 253 3.19 -5.37 -33.07
C GLY A 253 2.24 -4.26 -32.61
N ALA A 254 2.32 -3.82 -31.35
CA ALA A 254 1.54 -2.73 -30.77
C ALA A 254 2.44 -1.57 -30.33
N PRO A 255 3.09 -0.83 -31.26
CA PRO A 255 3.89 0.33 -30.89
C PRO A 255 3.01 1.48 -30.40
N CYS A 256 3.36 2.05 -29.25
CA CYS A 256 2.68 3.25 -28.74
C CYS A 256 2.90 4.43 -29.70
N PRO A 257 1.83 5.13 -30.13
CA PRO A 257 1.94 6.37 -30.89
C PRO A 257 2.66 7.47 -30.10
N ARG A 258 3.39 8.36 -30.79
CA ARG A 258 4.16 9.45 -30.14
C ARG A 258 3.31 10.48 -29.40
N ASN A 259 2.07 10.69 -29.85
CA ASN A 259 1.15 11.69 -29.29
C ASN A 259 0.16 11.07 -28.30
N TYR A 260 0.44 9.85 -27.82
CA TYR A 260 -0.45 9.13 -26.92
C TYR A 260 0.29 8.78 -25.63
N ASN A 261 -0.45 8.79 -24.53
CA ASN A 261 0.12 8.45 -23.23
C ASN A 261 0.41 6.93 -23.17
N PRO A 262 1.67 6.50 -22.96
CA PRO A 262 2.00 5.08 -22.95
C PRO A 262 1.20 4.28 -21.92
N SER A 263 0.96 4.84 -20.73
CA SER A 263 0.16 4.18 -19.72
C SER A 263 -1.26 3.87 -20.17
N ASP A 264 -1.90 4.84 -20.83
CA ASP A 264 -3.27 4.71 -21.29
C ASP A 264 -3.33 3.71 -22.44
N TYR A 265 -2.33 3.73 -23.33
CA TYR A 265 -2.24 2.79 -24.44
C TYR A 265 -2.13 1.34 -23.95
N PHE A 266 -1.25 1.08 -22.98
CA PHE A 266 -1.08 -0.26 -22.44
C PHE A 266 -2.30 -0.72 -21.65
N ILE A 267 -2.95 0.17 -20.90
CA ILE A 267 -4.18 -0.17 -20.16
C ILE A 267 -5.32 -0.46 -21.14
N GLU A 268 -5.47 0.31 -22.21
CA GLU A 268 -6.49 0.11 -23.25
C GLU A 268 -6.29 -1.21 -23.99
N LEU A 269 -5.05 -1.56 -24.34
CA LEU A 269 -4.71 -2.83 -24.98
C LEU A 269 -5.03 -4.03 -24.07
N LEU A 270 -4.92 -3.85 -22.76
CA LEU A 270 -5.16 -4.86 -21.74
C LEU A 270 -6.59 -4.81 -21.16
N ALA A 271 -7.46 -3.95 -21.67
CA ALA A 271 -8.83 -3.84 -21.22
C ALA A 271 -9.75 -4.79 -22.01
N VAL A 272 -10.67 -5.44 -21.29
CA VAL A 272 -11.70 -6.29 -21.90
C VAL A 272 -12.90 -5.42 -22.25
N ILE A 273 -13.28 -5.39 -23.52
CA ILE A 273 -14.45 -4.65 -24.01
C ILE A 273 -15.62 -5.64 -24.13
N PRO A 274 -16.82 -5.32 -23.58
CA PRO A 274 -17.95 -6.25 -23.54
C PRO A 274 -18.42 -6.77 -24.92
N THR A 275 -18.17 -6.02 -25.99
CA THR A 275 -18.57 -6.39 -27.36
C THR A 275 -17.63 -7.39 -28.02
N ARG A 276 -16.43 -7.62 -27.46
CA ARG A 276 -15.37 -8.49 -28.04
C ARG A 276 -14.58 -9.24 -26.97
N GLU A 277 -15.26 -9.74 -25.94
CA GLU A 277 -14.59 -10.32 -24.77
C GLU A 277 -13.64 -11.47 -25.13
N ASP A 278 -14.07 -12.42 -25.96
CA ASP A 278 -13.27 -13.61 -26.28
C ASP A 278 -11.96 -13.27 -26.99
N SER A 279 -12.02 -12.34 -27.95
CA SER A 279 -10.84 -11.87 -28.69
C SER A 279 -9.90 -11.07 -27.79
N CYS A 280 -10.44 -10.24 -26.90
CA CYS A 280 -9.64 -9.52 -25.90
C CYS A 280 -8.93 -10.48 -24.95
N LYS A 281 -9.65 -11.50 -24.42
CA LYS A 281 -9.08 -12.51 -23.51
C LYS A 281 -7.97 -13.31 -24.19
N GLN A 282 -8.16 -13.77 -25.42
CA GLN A 282 -7.11 -14.44 -26.21
C GLN A 282 -5.87 -13.55 -26.42
N THR A 283 -6.08 -12.26 -26.67
CA THR A 283 -4.97 -11.30 -26.82
C THR A 283 -4.21 -11.14 -25.51
N ILE A 284 -4.93 -11.01 -24.39
CA ILE A 284 -4.33 -10.90 -23.04
C ILE A 284 -3.52 -12.16 -22.71
N GLU A 285 -4.07 -13.36 -22.96
CA GLU A 285 -3.37 -14.62 -22.76
C GLU A 285 -2.08 -14.68 -23.59
N LEU A 286 -2.15 -14.32 -24.87
CA LEU A 286 -0.99 -14.30 -25.76
C LEU A 286 0.08 -13.30 -25.29
N ILE A 287 -0.31 -12.12 -24.79
CA ILE A 287 0.63 -11.14 -24.22
C ILE A 287 1.28 -11.71 -22.95
N CYS A 288 0.49 -12.29 -22.05
CA CYS A 288 1.00 -12.86 -20.80
C CYS A 288 1.97 -14.02 -21.06
N ASP A 289 1.67 -14.89 -22.01
CA ASP A 289 2.53 -16.02 -22.36
C ASP A 289 3.81 -15.58 -23.08
N ASN A 290 3.73 -14.59 -23.97
CA ASN A 290 4.91 -13.97 -24.55
C ASN A 290 5.79 -13.31 -23.47
N PHE A 291 5.20 -12.67 -22.46
CA PHE A 291 5.96 -12.10 -21.36
C PHE A 291 6.67 -13.17 -20.54
N LYS A 292 6.00 -14.27 -20.18
CA LYS A 292 6.62 -15.40 -19.45
C LYS A 292 7.83 -15.98 -20.19
N ASN A 293 7.74 -16.07 -21.53
CA ASN A 293 8.81 -16.61 -22.38
C ASN A 293 9.86 -15.57 -22.78
N SER A 294 9.63 -14.28 -22.50
CA SER A 294 10.60 -13.22 -22.81
C SER A 294 11.82 -13.31 -21.91
N GLU A 295 12.96 -12.77 -22.38
CA GLU A 295 14.20 -12.69 -21.58
C GLU A 295 13.98 -11.99 -20.23
N ILE A 296 13.14 -10.95 -20.22
CA ILE A 296 12.78 -10.20 -19.01
C ILE A 296 12.00 -11.09 -18.04
N GLY A 297 10.98 -11.80 -18.54
CA GLY A 297 10.16 -12.71 -17.74
C GLY A 297 10.97 -13.85 -17.14
N LEU A 298 11.83 -14.49 -17.95
CA LEU A 298 12.71 -15.58 -17.49
C LEU A 298 13.72 -15.10 -16.45
N LYS A 299 14.31 -13.91 -16.64
CA LYS A 299 15.22 -13.31 -15.66
C LYS A 299 14.52 -13.04 -14.32
N ILE A 300 13.32 -12.47 -14.36
CA ILE A 300 12.52 -12.21 -13.15
C ILE A 300 12.17 -13.53 -12.47
N HIS A 301 11.75 -14.55 -13.21
CA HIS A 301 11.44 -15.87 -12.65
C HIS A 301 12.65 -16.42 -11.90
N HIS A 302 13.82 -16.45 -12.53
CA HIS A 302 15.07 -16.90 -11.92
C HIS A 302 15.46 -16.08 -10.68
N ASP A 303 15.35 -14.75 -10.74
CA ASP A 303 15.67 -13.88 -9.60
C ASP A 303 14.70 -14.05 -8.42
N THR A 304 13.48 -14.51 -8.69
CA THR A 304 12.46 -14.76 -7.66
C THR A 304 12.52 -16.15 -7.05
N GLU A 305 13.21 -17.11 -7.66
CA GLU A 305 13.29 -18.48 -7.12
C GLU A 305 13.86 -18.49 -5.69
N PRO A 306 13.26 -19.30 -4.79
CA PRO A 306 13.63 -19.26 -3.39
C PRO A 306 15.02 -19.89 -3.28
N ARG A 307 15.97 -19.17 -2.69
CA ARG A 307 17.29 -19.72 -2.40
C ARG A 307 17.13 -20.84 -1.37
N THR A 308 17.14 -22.09 -1.83
CA THR A 308 16.99 -23.30 -0.99
C THR A 308 18.17 -23.55 -0.06
N ASP A 309 19.30 -22.89 -0.28
CA ASP A 309 20.60 -23.29 0.30
C ASP A 309 20.90 -22.74 1.71
N LEU A 310 19.97 -22.03 2.35
CA LEU A 310 20.20 -21.42 3.67
C LEU A 310 19.06 -21.71 4.66
N GLN A 311 18.69 -22.98 4.80
CA GLN A 311 17.96 -23.48 5.98
C GLN A 311 18.90 -23.65 7.18
N SER A 312 19.52 -22.57 7.64
CA SER A 312 20.02 -22.51 9.03
C SER A 312 20.26 -21.06 9.41
N THR A 313 19.41 -20.54 10.30
CA THR A 313 19.73 -19.41 11.19
C THR A 313 20.32 -18.18 10.51
N ALA A 314 19.55 -17.46 9.69
CA ALA A 314 19.91 -16.11 9.29
C ALA A 314 18.71 -15.19 9.50
N SER A 315 18.77 -14.37 10.55
CA SER A 315 17.91 -13.20 10.69
C SER A 315 17.93 -12.42 9.38
N VAL A 316 16.77 -12.14 8.79
CA VAL A 316 16.62 -11.28 7.60
C VAL A 316 17.34 -9.95 7.89
N ARG A 317 18.58 -9.82 7.46
CA ARG A 317 19.35 -8.57 7.55
C ARG A 317 19.32 -7.94 6.17
N LEU A 318 18.60 -6.83 6.08
CA LEU A 318 18.64 -5.92 4.93
C LEU A 318 20.10 -5.48 4.67
N PRO A 319 20.46 -5.16 3.41
CA PRO A 319 21.79 -4.66 3.07
C PRO A 319 22.16 -3.45 3.94
N ALA A 320 23.43 -3.42 4.39
CA ALA A 320 23.96 -2.53 5.41
C ALA A 320 24.00 -1.03 5.05
N ALA A 321 23.38 -0.59 3.95
CA ALA A 321 23.40 0.80 3.50
C ALA A 321 22.58 1.75 4.39
N CYS A 322 21.75 1.23 5.31
CA CYS A 322 20.95 2.02 6.26
C CYS A 322 21.48 1.97 7.71
N ARG A 323 22.76 1.67 7.95
CA ARG A 323 23.37 1.88 9.28
C ARG A 323 24.40 3.00 9.21
N HIS A 324 23.96 4.17 9.66
CA HIS A 324 24.75 5.35 10.01
C HIS A 324 25.54 6.00 8.87
N ARG A 325 25.02 7.13 8.40
CA ARG A 325 25.69 8.43 8.53
C ARG A 325 24.64 9.53 8.71
#